data_AF-A0A7C3ME42-F1
#
_entry.id   AF-A0A7C3ME42-F1
#
_cell.length_a   1.000
_cell.length_b   1.000
_cell.length_c   1.000
_cell.angle_alpha   90.00
_cell.angle_beta   90.00
_cell.angle_gamma   90.00
#
_symmetry.space_group_name_H-M   'P 1'
#
loop_
_entity.id
_entity.type
_entity.pdbx_description
1 polymer ?
#
loop_
_entity_poly.entity_id
_entity_poly.type
_entity_poly.pdbx_seq_one_letter_code
_entity_poly.pdbx_strand_id
1 'polypeptide(L)'
;MVKLGKYSIGVGDRFGQQAKAQLQACIQAAEHRVELVPVWNKSNREHQIIGSDPAGVYNAAATAVKVIGWTKPWHVDADHINLQTVDRFIPWSDFFTIDVADWIGKPTSSDLVETFV
;
A
#
# COMPACT_ATOMS: atom_id res chain seq x y z
N MET A 1 -8.93 -2.05 -15.02
CA MET A 1 -8.88 -1.04 -13.96
C MET A 1 -9.21 -1.74 -12.65
N VAL A 2 -8.39 -1.58 -11.60
CA VAL A 2 -8.65 -2.17 -10.28
C VAL A 2 -9.92 -1.52 -9.71
N LYS A 3 -10.86 -2.32 -9.18
CA LYS A 3 -12.08 -1.81 -8.56
C LYS A 3 -11.85 -1.68 -7.06
N LEU A 4 -11.80 -0.45 -6.57
CA LEU A 4 -11.64 -0.17 -5.14
C LEU A 4 -12.92 -0.53 -4.38
N GLY A 5 -12.74 -1.16 -3.20
CA GLY A 5 -13.82 -1.36 -2.25
C GLY A 5 -14.33 -0.03 -1.69
N LYS A 6 -15.55 -0.03 -1.13
CA LYS A 6 -16.12 1.17 -0.50
C LYS A 6 -15.28 1.65 0.69
N TYR A 7 -14.79 0.70 1.49
CA TYR A 7 -13.95 0.95 2.65
C TYR A 7 -12.69 0.10 2.57
N SER A 8 -11.56 0.70 2.87
CA SER A 8 -10.27 0.05 3.01
C SER A 8 -9.62 0.46 4.34
N ILE A 9 -8.68 -0.36 4.80
CA ILE A 9 -7.88 -0.06 5.99
C ILE A 9 -6.42 -0.40 5.72
N GLY A 10 -5.53 0.54 6.00
CA GLY A 10 -4.09 0.33 6.00
C GLY A 10 -3.69 -0.59 7.15
N VAL A 11 -3.03 -1.71 6.83
CA VAL A 11 -2.59 -2.74 7.79
C VAL A 11 -1.08 -2.92 7.71
N GLY A 12 -0.34 -1.92 8.19
CA GLY A 12 1.11 -1.93 8.18
C GLY A 12 1.71 -3.11 8.95
N ASP A 13 2.69 -3.79 8.35
CA ASP A 13 3.39 -4.93 8.94
C ASP A 13 4.90 -4.80 8.69
N ARG A 14 5.59 -4.15 9.63
CA ARG A 14 7.04 -3.90 9.51
C ARG A 14 7.87 -5.18 9.49
N PHE A 15 7.37 -6.27 10.06
CA PHE A 15 8.15 -7.48 10.28
C PHE A 15 7.69 -8.66 9.41
N GLY A 16 6.57 -8.53 8.69
CA GLY A 16 6.03 -9.59 7.82
C GLY A 16 5.46 -10.78 8.62
N GLN A 17 4.97 -10.53 9.84
CA GLN A 17 4.51 -11.57 10.77
C GLN A 17 3.04 -11.43 11.18
N GLN A 18 2.36 -10.37 10.76
CA GLN A 18 1.04 -10.00 11.25
C GLN A 18 -0.08 -10.21 10.22
N ALA A 19 0.26 -10.45 8.95
CA ALA A 19 -0.71 -10.57 7.85
C ALA A 19 -1.91 -11.50 8.17
N LYS A 20 -1.66 -12.68 8.76
CA LYS A 20 -2.75 -13.61 9.14
C LYS A 20 -3.70 -13.01 10.17
N ALA A 21 -3.15 -12.39 11.22
CA ALA A 21 -3.94 -11.80 12.30
C ALA A 21 -4.72 -10.57 11.82
N GLN A 22 -4.10 -9.72 10.98
CA GLN A 22 -4.74 -8.56 10.37
C GLN A 22 -5.90 -8.97 9.45
N LEU A 23 -5.71 -10.01 8.64
CA LEU A 23 -6.77 -10.55 7.78
C LEU A 23 -7.92 -11.16 8.59
N GLN A 24 -7.61 -11.84 9.70
CA GLN A 24 -8.62 -12.36 10.62
C GLN A 24 -9.49 -11.25 11.21
N ALA A 25 -8.91 -10.09 11.54
CA ALA A 25 -9.67 -8.93 12.01
C ALA A 25 -10.64 -8.40 10.93
N CYS A 26 -10.24 -8.42 9.66
CA CYS A 26 -11.13 -8.05 8.55
C CYS A 26 -12.31 -9.03 8.38
N ILE A 27 -12.09 -10.33 8.63
CA ILE A 27 -13.16 -11.34 8.67
C ILE A 27 -14.16 -11.02 9.79
N GLN A 28 -13.66 -10.74 10.99
CA GLN A 28 -14.52 -10.38 12.13
C GLN A 28 -15.33 -9.11 11.85
N ALA A 29 -14.73 -8.09 11.22
CA ALA A 29 -15.46 -6.90 10.80
C ALA A 29 -16.61 -7.25 9.83
N ALA A 30 -16.38 -8.18 8.90
CA ALA A 30 -17.40 -8.63 7.95
C ALA A 30 -18.56 -9.39 8.63
N GLU A 31 -18.29 -10.13 9.71
CA GLU A 31 -19.34 -10.75 10.55
C GLU A 31 -20.26 -9.70 11.19
N HIS A 32 -19.73 -8.51 11.46
CA HIS A 32 -20.48 -7.33 11.89
C HIS A 32 -21.03 -6.47 10.74
N ARG A 33 -21.11 -7.03 9.51
CA ARG A 33 -21.62 -6.38 8.30
C ARG A 33 -20.79 -5.17 7.83
N VAL A 34 -19.52 -5.09 8.25
CA VAL A 34 -18.57 -4.07 7.81
C VAL A 34 -17.51 -4.74 6.93
N GLU A 35 -17.63 -4.58 5.61
CA GLU A 35 -16.62 -5.10 4.69
C GLU A 35 -15.46 -4.11 4.56
N LEU A 36 -14.27 -4.54 4.99
CA LEU A 36 -13.02 -3.80 4.86
C LEU A 36 -12.08 -4.52 3.91
N VAL A 37 -11.55 -3.79 2.93
CA VAL A 37 -10.46 -4.26 2.08
C VAL A 37 -9.12 -4.01 2.79
N PRO A 38 -8.35 -5.05 3.16
CA PRO A 38 -7.03 -4.85 3.76
C PRO A 38 -6.05 -4.33 2.71
N VAL A 39 -5.28 -3.31 3.10
CA VAL A 39 -4.20 -2.72 2.30
C VAL A 39 -2.91 -2.81 3.10
N TRP A 40 -2.05 -3.77 2.76
CA TRP A 40 -0.75 -3.90 3.44
C TRP A 40 0.20 -2.80 2.97
N ASN A 41 0.49 -1.85 3.84
CA ASN A 41 1.31 -0.69 3.53
C ASN A 41 2.67 -0.76 4.23
N LYS A 42 3.73 -0.32 3.53
CA LYS A 42 5.05 -0.11 4.14
C LYS A 42 5.86 0.88 3.32
N SER A 43 6.41 1.88 3.98
CA SER A 43 7.19 2.93 3.33
C SER A 43 8.60 2.50 2.98
N ASN A 44 9.23 3.18 2.01
CA ASN A 44 10.64 2.95 1.69
C ASN A 44 11.56 3.18 2.90
N ARG A 45 11.23 4.15 3.76
CA ARG A 45 11.96 4.40 5.03
C ARG A 45 11.89 3.20 5.97
N GLU A 46 10.72 2.58 6.13
CA GLU A 46 10.57 1.39 6.96
C GLU A 46 11.30 0.19 6.36
N HIS A 47 11.31 0.03 5.04
CA HIS A 47 12.10 -0.99 4.37
C HIS A 47 13.61 -0.84 4.66
N GLN A 48 14.14 0.38 4.59
CA GLN A 48 15.54 0.68 4.88
C GLN A 48 15.90 0.43 6.36
N ILE A 49 15.07 0.88 7.29
CA ILE A 49 15.31 0.68 8.74
C ILE A 49 15.35 -0.80 9.10
N ILE A 50 14.44 -1.61 8.54
CA ILE A 50 14.33 -3.03 8.85
C ILE A 50 15.30 -3.89 8.01
N GLY A 51 15.82 -3.37 6.90
CA GLY A 51 16.62 -4.17 5.96
C GLY A 51 15.77 -5.17 5.18
N SER A 52 14.57 -4.77 4.78
CA SER A 52 13.57 -5.63 4.10
C SER A 52 13.25 -5.13 2.69
N ASP A 53 12.60 -5.98 1.89
CA ASP A 53 12.24 -5.67 0.49
C ASP A 53 10.72 -5.64 0.26
N PRO A 54 10.17 -4.80 -0.64
CA PRO A 54 8.74 -4.76 -0.96
C PRO A 54 8.14 -6.13 -1.33
N ALA A 55 8.91 -7.01 -1.97
CA ALA A 55 8.47 -8.38 -2.26
C ALA A 55 8.03 -9.13 -0.99
N GLY A 56 8.66 -8.86 0.16
CA GLY A 56 8.32 -9.47 1.43
C GLY A 56 6.90 -9.13 1.91
N VAL A 57 6.45 -7.89 1.67
CA VAL A 57 5.08 -7.45 2.03
C VAL A 57 4.05 -8.20 1.18
N TYR A 58 4.26 -8.22 -0.14
CA TYR A 58 3.40 -8.97 -1.06
C TYR A 58 3.34 -10.45 -0.71
N ASN A 59 4.50 -11.09 -0.48
CA ASN A 59 4.57 -12.51 -0.17
C ASN A 59 3.86 -12.86 1.15
N ALA A 60 3.98 -12.00 2.18
CA ALA A 60 3.29 -12.21 3.45
C ALA A 60 1.77 -12.08 3.30
N ALA A 61 1.29 -11.05 2.61
CA ALA A 61 -0.12 -10.83 2.31
C ALA A 61 -0.72 -11.98 1.47
N ALA A 62 -0.08 -12.32 0.34
CA ALA A 62 -0.51 -13.40 -0.55
C ALA A 62 -0.56 -14.75 0.17
N THR A 63 0.42 -15.04 1.03
CA THR A 63 0.44 -16.25 1.85
C THR A 63 -0.73 -16.28 2.83
N ALA A 64 -0.98 -15.17 3.54
CA ALA A 64 -2.10 -15.08 4.48
C ALA A 64 -3.46 -15.26 3.78
N VAL A 65 -3.66 -14.59 2.65
CA VAL A 65 -4.85 -14.69 1.80
C VAL A 65 -5.09 -16.14 1.38
N LYS A 66 -4.04 -16.80 0.86
CA LYS A 66 -4.13 -18.20 0.42
C LYS A 66 -4.45 -19.16 1.57
N VAL A 67 -3.77 -19.02 2.72
CA VAL A 67 -3.94 -19.91 3.87
C VAL A 67 -5.31 -19.76 4.53
N ILE A 68 -5.84 -18.53 4.60
CA ILE A 68 -7.14 -18.25 5.21
C ILE A 68 -8.29 -18.53 4.22
N GLY A 69 -8.01 -18.56 2.91
CA GLY A 69 -9.04 -18.72 1.88
C GLY A 69 -9.84 -17.44 1.64
N TRP A 70 -9.19 -16.28 1.76
CA TRP A 70 -9.84 -14.99 1.50
C TRP A 70 -10.08 -14.79 0.00
N THR A 71 -11.31 -14.52 -0.39
CA THR A 71 -11.75 -14.40 -1.79
C THR A 71 -12.16 -12.98 -2.20
N LYS A 72 -12.12 -12.02 -1.26
CA LYS A 72 -12.43 -10.61 -1.52
C LYS A 72 -11.16 -9.85 -1.93
N PRO A 73 -11.28 -8.60 -2.43
CA PRO A 73 -10.11 -7.78 -2.75
C PRO A 73 -9.16 -7.59 -1.56
N TRP A 74 -7.90 -7.35 -1.87
CA TRP A 74 -6.81 -6.95 -0.98
C TRP A 74 -5.74 -6.27 -1.82
N HIS A 75 -4.93 -5.42 -1.19
CA HIS A 75 -3.93 -4.61 -1.90
C HIS A 75 -2.60 -4.54 -1.13
N VAL A 76 -1.56 -4.12 -1.83
CA VAL A 76 -0.27 -3.74 -1.26
C VAL A 76 0.01 -2.30 -1.64
N ASP A 77 0.24 -1.46 -0.62
CA ASP A 77 0.52 -0.04 -0.79
C ASP A 77 2.00 0.27 -0.67
N ALA A 78 2.52 0.89 -1.73
CA ALA A 78 3.79 1.58 -1.76
C ALA A 78 3.64 2.92 -1.02
N ASP A 79 3.80 2.87 0.30
CA ASP A 79 3.50 4.00 1.18
C ASP A 79 4.57 5.09 1.10
N HIS A 80 4.16 6.37 1.12
CA HIS A 80 5.04 7.54 1.06
C HIS A 80 6.14 7.44 -0.01
N ILE A 81 5.77 7.13 -1.26
CA ILE A 81 6.75 7.03 -2.37
C ILE A 81 6.91 8.34 -3.12
N ASN A 82 8.08 8.51 -3.73
CA ASN A 82 8.37 9.56 -4.69
C ASN A 82 9.00 8.97 -5.96
N LEU A 83 9.32 9.81 -6.94
CA LEU A 83 9.92 9.39 -8.21
C LEU A 83 11.27 8.65 -8.04
N GLN A 84 11.98 8.90 -6.95
CA GLN A 84 13.27 8.26 -6.67
C GLN A 84 13.12 6.87 -6.07
N THR A 85 11.97 6.57 -5.44
CA THR A 85 11.77 5.31 -4.70
C THR A 85 10.77 4.37 -5.35
N VAL A 86 9.89 4.86 -6.24
CA VAL A 86 8.73 4.10 -6.73
C VAL A 86 9.09 2.83 -7.52
N ASP A 87 10.18 2.85 -8.29
CA ASP A 87 10.50 1.79 -9.26
C ASP A 87 10.55 0.39 -8.63
N ARG A 88 11.10 0.26 -7.43
CA ARG A 88 11.23 -1.03 -6.73
C ARG A 88 9.90 -1.56 -6.17
N PHE A 89 8.86 -0.74 -6.09
CA PHE A 89 7.54 -1.12 -5.58
C PHE A 89 6.59 -1.55 -6.68
N ILE A 90 6.79 -1.09 -7.93
CA ILE A 90 5.92 -1.34 -9.07
C ILE A 90 5.58 -2.83 -9.28
N PRO A 91 6.53 -3.79 -9.15
CA PRO A 91 6.20 -5.21 -9.35
C PRO A 91 5.35 -5.84 -8.24
N TRP A 92 5.26 -5.18 -7.07
CA TRP A 92 4.75 -5.78 -5.83
C TRP A 92 3.56 -5.04 -5.23
N SER A 93 3.24 -3.84 -5.75
CA SER A 93 2.22 -2.93 -5.21
C SER A 93 1.22 -2.57 -6.29
N ASP A 94 -0.05 -2.51 -5.92
CA ASP A 94 -1.16 -2.08 -6.77
C ASP A 94 -1.90 -0.86 -6.20
N PHE A 95 -1.41 -0.36 -5.05
CA PHE A 95 -1.83 0.87 -4.40
C PHE A 95 -0.57 1.74 -4.18
N PHE A 96 -0.69 3.05 -4.42
CA PHE A 96 0.46 3.96 -4.39
C PHE A 96 0.09 5.27 -3.69
N THR A 97 0.69 5.49 -2.52
CA THR A 97 0.60 6.75 -1.79
C THR A 97 1.75 7.67 -2.21
N ILE A 98 1.47 8.56 -3.18
CA ILE A 98 2.46 9.51 -3.71
C ILE A 98 2.67 10.65 -2.72
N ASP A 99 3.89 10.75 -2.19
CA ASP A 99 4.31 11.85 -1.33
C ASP A 99 4.78 13.04 -2.17
N VAL A 100 4.05 14.15 -2.05
CA VAL A 100 4.33 15.41 -2.74
C VAL A 100 4.90 16.48 -1.81
N ALA A 101 5.21 16.14 -0.55
CA ALA A 101 5.65 17.11 0.45
C ALA A 101 6.88 17.89 0.01
N ASP A 102 7.84 17.21 -0.65
CA ASP A 102 9.04 17.84 -1.19
C ASP A 102 8.76 18.87 -2.30
N TRP A 103 7.55 18.89 -2.88
CA TRP A 103 7.18 19.80 -3.97
C TRP A 103 6.31 20.98 -3.53
N ILE A 104 5.82 20.97 -2.29
CA ILE A 104 4.98 22.05 -1.77
C ILE A 104 5.79 23.35 -1.66
N GLY A 105 5.24 24.44 -2.23
CA GLY A 105 5.83 25.78 -2.17
C GLY A 105 7.04 26.00 -3.10
N LYS A 106 7.40 25.03 -3.93
CA LYS A 106 8.44 25.21 -4.94
C LYS A 106 7.86 25.87 -6.20
N PRO A 107 8.47 26.97 -6.70
CA PRO A 107 8.02 27.58 -7.95
C PRO A 107 8.24 26.60 -9.10
N THR A 108 7.25 26.50 -9.98
CA THR A 108 7.42 25.86 -11.28
C THR A 108 8.01 26.87 -12.28
N SER A 109 8.60 26.42 -13.38
CA SER A 109 9.14 27.33 -14.40
C SER A 109 8.02 28.13 -15.07
N SER A 110 8.30 29.38 -15.46
CA SER A 110 7.35 30.23 -16.20
C SER A 110 6.81 29.54 -17.43
N ASP A 111 7.67 28.86 -18.19
CA ASP A 111 7.31 28.17 -19.42
C ASP A 111 6.31 27.03 -19.18
N LEU A 112 6.42 26.32 -18.04
CA LEU A 112 5.45 25.30 -17.65
C LEU A 112 4.12 25.91 -17.21
N VAL A 113 4.12 27.08 -16.56
CA VAL A 113 2.88 27.80 -16.23
C VAL A 113 2.18 28.26 -17.51
N GLU A 114 2.93 28.84 -18.45
CA GLU A 114 2.41 29.38 -19.70
C GLU A 114 1.85 28.29 -20.63
N THR A 115 2.34 27.06 -20.52
CA THR A 115 1.92 25.91 -21.36
C THR A 115 0.94 24.96 -20.69
N PHE A 116 0.56 25.20 -19.43
CA PHE A 116 -0.40 24.37 -18.70
C PHE A 116 -1.84 24.57 -19.23
N VAL A 117 -2.54 23.47 -19.53
CA VAL A 117 -3.92 23.46 -20.09
C VAL A 117 -4.94 23.14 -19.01
#